data_AF-A0A482VPJ8-F1
#
_entry.id   AF-A0A482VPJ8-F1
#
_cell.length_a   1.000
_cell.length_b   1.000
_cell.length_c   1.000
_cell.angle_alpha   90.00
_cell.angle_beta   90.00
_cell.angle_gamma   90.00
#
_symmetry.space_group_name_H-M   'P 1'
#
loop_
_entity.id
_entity.type
_entity.pdbx_description
1 polymer ?
#
loop_
_entity_poly.entity_id
_entity_poly.type
_entity_poly.pdbx_seq_one_letter_code
_entity_poly.pdbx_strand_id
1 'polypeptide(L)'
;MSNESRPEKIFRAVYSFQQHEGDPHFITTILAADEADFTRNRMHNGHNIHIWSDVNPYAILEHRFQEQFAVNVLVGLVNNYLIGPYILPHRLTGRDY
;
A
#
# COMPACT_ATOMS: atom_id res chain seq x y z
N MET A 1 6.47 -5.00 7.98
CA MET A 1 5.98 -6.28 8.54
C MET A 1 6.41 -6.37 10.00
N SER A 2 5.47 -6.36 10.94
CA SER A 2 5.78 -6.50 12.37
C SER A 2 6.43 -7.86 12.64
N ASN A 3 7.45 -7.87 13.50
CA ASN A 3 8.09 -9.09 14.00
C ASN A 3 7.21 -9.77 15.06
N GLU A 4 5.94 -10.00 14.75
CA GLU A 4 5.05 -10.76 15.63
C GLU A 4 5.41 -12.24 15.60
N SER A 5 5.55 -12.79 16.79
CA SER A 5 5.75 -14.21 17.02
C SER A 5 4.49 -15.00 16.63
N ARG A 6 4.65 -16.29 16.30
CA ARG A 6 3.53 -17.20 16.01
C ARG A 6 2.43 -17.20 17.09
N PRO A 7 2.72 -17.22 18.41
CA PRO A 7 1.68 -17.18 19.43
C PRO A 7 0.87 -15.87 19.42
N GLU A 8 1.50 -14.72 19.16
CA GLU A 8 0.78 -13.44 19.10
C GLU A 8 -0.21 -13.39 17.93
N LYS A 9 0.20 -13.92 16.76
CA LYS A 9 -0.68 -14.03 15.59
C LYS A 9 -1.90 -14.91 15.88
N ILE A 10 -1.69 -16.04 16.55
CA ILE A 10 -2.79 -16.95 16.92
C ILE A 10 -3.72 -16.27 17.92
N PHE A 11 -3.16 -15.61 18.94
CA PHE A 11 -3.95 -14.90 19.94
C PHE A 11 -4.85 -13.83 19.30
N ARG A 12 -4.30 -12.99 18.42
CA ARG A 12 -5.09 -11.95 17.72
C ARG A 12 -6.18 -12.52 16.84
N ALA A 13 -5.91 -13.62 16.14
CA ALA A 13 -6.89 -14.29 15.29
C ALA A 13 -8.05 -14.85 16.13
N VAL A 14 -7.75 -15.57 17.22
CA VAL A 14 -8.75 -16.13 18.14
C VAL A 14 -9.57 -15.02 18.78
N TYR A 15 -8.92 -13.96 19.26
CA TYR A 15 -9.60 -12.82 19.87
C TYR A 15 -10.56 -12.15 18.89
N SER A 16 -10.12 -11.87 17.67
CA SER A 16 -10.96 -11.24 16.65
C SER A 16 -12.17 -12.11 16.28
N PHE A 17 -12.00 -13.43 16.26
CA PHE A 17 -13.08 -14.38 16.01
C PHE A 17 -14.14 -14.35 17.13
N GLN A 18 -13.71 -14.36 18.39
CA GLN A 18 -14.61 -14.27 19.54
C GLN A 18 -15.42 -12.97 19.56
N GLN A 19 -14.78 -11.85 19.21
CA GLN A 19 -15.46 -10.56 19.11
C GLN A 19 -16.54 -10.57 18.02
N HIS A 20 -16.27 -11.20 16.88
CA HIS A 20 -17.25 -11.36 15.80
C HIS A 20 -18.41 -12.32 16.17
N GLU A 21 -18.16 -13.37 16.96
CA GLU A 21 -19.23 -14.23 17.48
C GLU A 21 -20.16 -13.46 18.46
N GLY A 22 -19.60 -12.56 19.27
CA GLY A 22 -20.36 -11.72 20.19
C GLY A 22 -21.10 -10.56 19.52
N ASP A 23 -20.56 -10.04 18.42
CA ASP A 23 -21.16 -8.96 17.62
C ASP A 23 -20.89 -9.19 16.12
N PRO A 24 -21.92 -9.56 15.33
CA PRO A 24 -21.79 -9.71 13.88
C PRO A 24 -21.32 -8.43 13.15
N HIS A 25 -21.47 -7.25 13.76
CA HIS A 25 -21.02 -5.98 13.19
C HIS A 25 -19.57 -5.64 13.50
N PHE A 26 -18.89 -6.44 14.35
CA PHE A 26 -17.51 -6.18 14.78
C PHE A 26 -16.58 -5.89 13.59
N ILE A 27 -16.55 -6.77 12.58
CA ILE A 27 -15.67 -6.63 11.41
C ILE A 27 -15.96 -5.35 10.63
N THR A 28 -17.23 -4.94 10.52
CA THR A 28 -17.60 -3.73 9.77
C THR A 28 -17.16 -2.45 10.45
N THR A 29 -16.90 -2.48 11.75
CA THR A 29 -16.42 -1.31 12.51
C THR A 29 -14.91 -1.15 12.51
N ILE A 30 -14.16 -2.14 12.02
CA ILE A 30 -12.71 -2.10 11.95
C ILE A 30 -12.28 -1.21 10.77
N LEU A 31 -11.52 -0.16 11.07
CA LEU A 31 -10.80 0.61 10.07
C LEU A 31 -9.45 -0.07 9.78
N ALA A 32 -9.33 -0.67 8.59
CA ALA A 32 -8.06 -1.15 8.08
C ALA A 32 -7.39 -0.01 7.30
N ALA A 33 -6.22 0.46 7.72
CA ALA A 33 -5.45 1.46 7.00
C ALA A 33 -4.04 0.95 6.72
N ASP A 34 -3.52 1.25 5.54
CA ASP A 34 -2.16 0.89 5.16
C ASP A 34 -1.50 2.00 4.33
N GLU A 35 -0.19 2.00 4.39
CA GLU A 35 0.70 2.95 3.74
C GLU A 35 1.29 2.33 2.47
N ALA A 36 1.24 3.05 1.35
CA ALA A 36 1.79 2.62 0.07
C ALA A 36 2.69 3.70 -0.54
N ASP A 37 3.93 3.31 -0.88
CA ASP A 37 4.90 4.17 -1.55
C ASP A 37 4.90 3.96 -3.07
N PHE A 38 4.65 5.05 -3.80
CA PHE A 38 4.64 5.11 -5.25
C PHE A 38 5.88 5.84 -5.75
N THR A 39 6.88 5.08 -6.20
CA THR A 39 8.10 5.64 -6.80
C THR A 39 8.10 5.51 -8.32
N ARG A 40 8.69 6.48 -9.00
CA ARG A 40 8.83 6.47 -10.47
C ARG A 40 9.49 5.19 -11.01
N ASN A 41 10.48 4.68 -10.29
CA ASN A 41 11.28 3.53 -10.71
C ASN A 41 10.58 2.18 -10.45
N ARG A 42 9.66 2.10 -9.49
CA ARG A 42 8.96 0.87 -9.12
C ARG A 42 7.61 0.70 -9.83
N MET A 43 7.06 1.80 -10.35
CA MET A 43 5.89 1.79 -11.26
C MET A 43 6.25 1.46 -12.71
N HIS A 44 7.53 1.42 -13.07
CA HIS A 44 7.99 0.88 -14.34
C HIS A 44 8.08 -0.65 -14.25
N ASN A 45 6.96 -1.35 -14.48
CA ASN A 45 7.07 -2.75 -14.86
C ASN A 45 7.61 -2.78 -16.30
N GLY A 46 8.91 -2.95 -16.47
CA GLY A 46 9.58 -3.01 -17.78
C GLY A 46 8.94 -4.03 -18.75
N HIS A 47 8.23 -5.02 -18.22
CA HIS A 47 7.45 -5.98 -19.00
C HIS A 47 6.18 -5.42 -19.67
N ASN A 48 5.59 -4.33 -19.15
CA ASN A 48 4.35 -3.76 -19.67
C ASN A 48 4.57 -2.54 -20.59
N ILE A 49 5.82 -2.19 -20.90
CA ILE A 49 6.14 -1.08 -21.81
C ILE A 49 6.00 -1.60 -23.25
N HIS A 50 4.77 -1.77 -23.71
CA HIS A 50 4.52 -2.22 -25.07
C HIS A 50 4.44 -1.03 -26.01
N ILE A 51 5.51 -0.79 -26.77
CA ILE A 51 5.52 0.22 -27.84
C ILE A 51 5.17 -0.50 -29.14
N TRP A 52 3.93 -0.34 -29.59
CA TRP A 52 3.52 -0.77 -30.94
C TRP A 52 3.96 0.29 -31.95
N SER A 53 4.80 -0.09 -32.92
CA SER A 53 5.24 0.78 -34.01
C SER A 53 5.50 -0.06 -35.25
N ASP A 54 5.12 0.46 -36.42
CA ASP A 54 5.35 -0.20 -37.71
C ASP A 54 6.84 -0.23 -38.11
N VAL A 55 7.67 0.60 -37.47
CA VAL A 55 9.13 0.67 -37.63
C VAL A 55 9.81 0.58 -36.26
N ASN A 56 10.92 -0.17 -36.16
CA ASN A 56 11.67 -0.32 -34.91
C ASN A 56 11.99 1.06 -34.28
N PRO A 57 11.43 1.39 -33.10
CA PRO A 57 11.53 2.73 -32.54
C PRO A 57 12.88 3.04 -31.88
N TYR A 58 13.84 2.11 -31.87
CA TYR A 58 15.11 2.24 -31.13
C TYR A 58 14.89 2.67 -29.66
N ALA A 59 13.85 2.15 -29.02
CA ALA A 59 13.44 2.54 -27.68
C ALA A 59 14.34 1.94 -26.59
N ILE A 60 15.63 2.29 -26.59
CA ILE A 60 16.51 2.11 -25.42
C ILE A 60 16.34 3.37 -24.57
N LEU A 61 15.40 3.33 -23.64
CA LEU A 61 15.24 4.38 -22.63
C LEU A 61 16.27 4.15 -21.51
N GLU A 62 17.51 4.61 -21.71
CA GLU A 62 18.43 4.80 -20.58
C GLU A 62 17.91 5.95 -19.71
N HIS A 63 17.18 5.61 -18.65
CA HIS A 63 16.71 6.59 -17.67
C HIS A 63 17.50 6.52 -16.36
N ARG A 64 18.64 7.21 -16.34
CA ARG A 64 19.32 7.59 -15.11
C ARG A 64 18.85 8.98 -14.68
N PHE A 65 17.70 9.04 -14.00
CA PHE A 65 17.28 10.28 -13.37
C PHE A 65 18.06 10.51 -12.07
N GLN A 66 18.68 11.69 -11.94
CA GLN A 66 19.34 12.09 -10.70
C GLN A 66 18.33 12.37 -9.57
N GLU A 67 17.09 12.72 -9.91
CA GLU A 67 16.01 12.96 -8.95
C GLU A 67 14.91 11.91 -9.10
N GLN A 68 14.67 11.15 -8.02
CA GLN A 68 13.61 10.16 -7.92
C GLN A 68 12.47 10.77 -7.11
N PHE A 69 11.26 10.82 -7.66
CA PHE A 69 10.08 11.17 -6.87
C PHE A 69 9.45 9.92 -6.27
N ALA A 70 9.00 10.06 -5.03
CA ALA A 70 8.28 9.07 -4.26
C ALA A 70 7.08 9.77 -3.63
N VAL A 71 5.89 9.20 -3.82
CA VAL A 71 4.65 9.68 -3.21
C VAL A 71 4.16 8.60 -2.28
N ASN A 72 4.09 8.93 -0.99
CA ASN A 72 3.60 8.03 0.01
C ASN A 72 2.11 8.34 0.26
N VAL A 73 1.27 7.31 0.27
CA VAL A 73 -0.18 7.44 0.38
C VAL A 73 -0.71 6.54 1.48
N LEU A 74 -1.52 7.10 2.36
CA LEU A 74 -2.32 6.37 3.33
C LEU A 74 -3.76 6.23 2.82
N VAL A 75 -4.30 5.00 2.87
CA VAL A 75 -5.71 4.73 2.56
C VAL A 75 -6.30 3.86 3.66
N GLY A 76 -7.47 4.26 4.16
CA GLY A 76 -8.31 3.49 5.07
C GLY A 76 -9.49 2.81 4.37
N LEU A 77 -9.93 1.68 4.91
CA LEU A 77 -11.11 0.93 4.49
C LEU A 77 -11.92 0.56 5.74
N VAL A 78 -13.20 0.91 5.76
CA VAL A 78 -14.15 0.53 6.83
C VAL A 78 -15.52 0.24 6.23
N ASN A 79 -16.13 -0.88 6.58
CA ASN A 79 -17.47 -1.28 6.10
C ASN A 79 -17.70 -1.05 4.58
N ASN A 80 -16.73 -1.40 3.73
CA ASN A 80 -16.72 -1.15 2.28
C ASN A 80 -16.55 0.32 1.82
N TYR A 81 -16.36 1.27 2.72
CA TYR A 81 -16.03 2.66 2.41
C TYR A 81 -14.53 2.88 2.45
N LEU A 82 -14.02 3.51 1.39
CA LEU A 82 -12.65 4.03 1.36
C LEU A 82 -12.60 5.39 2.05
N ILE A 83 -11.57 5.57 2.87
CA ILE A 83 -11.20 6.82 3.53
C ILE A 83 -9.82 7.22 3.02
N GLY A 84 -9.70 8.36 2.36
CA GLY A 84 -8.48 8.76 1.64
C GLY A 84 -8.63 8.57 0.12
N PRO A 85 -7.59 8.87 -0.68
CA PRO A 85 -6.16 8.85 -0.34
C PRO A 85 -5.65 10.10 0.38
N TYR A 86 -4.83 9.90 1.40
CA TYR A 86 -4.08 10.97 2.05
C TYR A 86 -2.62 10.91 1.62
N ILE A 87 -2.12 12.00 1.02
CA ILE A 87 -0.73 12.10 0.59
C ILE A 87 0.11 12.46 1.81
N LEU A 88 1.01 11.56 2.19
CA LEU A 88 1.94 11.74 3.29
C LEU A 88 3.14 12.59 2.85
N PRO A 89 3.75 13.34 3.78
CA PRO A 89 5.01 14.01 3.49
C PRO A 89 6.11 12.99 3.15
N HIS A 90 7.09 13.41 2.35
CA HIS A 90 8.19 12.56 1.91
C HIS A 90 9.02 11.94 3.06
N ARG A 91 9.05 12.61 4.21
CA ARG A 91 9.64 12.09 5.45
C ARG A 91 8.55 12.09 6.51
N LEU A 92 8.18 10.90 6.94
CA LEU A 92 7.21 10.70 8.00
C LEU A 92 7.95 10.58 9.33
N THR A 93 7.70 11.48 10.26
CA THR A 93 8.14 11.32 11.65
C THR A 93 6.99 10.77 12.50
N GLY A 94 7.30 10.19 13.66
CA GLY A 94 6.25 9.71 14.57
C GLY A 94 5.30 10.80 15.11
N ARG A 95 5.60 12.10 14.87
CA ARG A 95 4.66 13.20 15.15
C ARG A 95 3.75 13.54 13.97
N ASP A 96 4.17 13.19 12.76
CA ASP A 96 3.45 13.49 11.52
C ASP A 96 2.45 12.36 11.13
N TYR A 97 2.42 11.29 11.93
CA TYR A 97 1.48 10.17 11.87
C TYR A 97 0.37 10.36 12.90
#